data_AF-A0A8S0ZRL0-F1
#
_entry.id   AF-A0A8S0ZRL0-F1
#
_cell.length_a   1.000
_cell.length_b   1.000
_cell.length_c   1.000
_cell.angle_alpha   90.00
_cell.angle_beta   90.00
_cell.angle_gamma   90.00
#
_symmetry.space_group_name_H-M   'P 1'
#
loop_
_entity.id
_entity.type
_entity.pdbx_description
1 polymer ?
#
loop_
_entity_poly.entity_id
_entity_poly.type
_entity_poly.pdbx_seq_one_letter_code
_entity_poly.pdbx_strand_id
1 'polypeptide(L)'
;MTLQEKLKDLGWHLSQEGIDIVSENGKIQDINVLTTKALDYDLRDIGDAALPEDFTKDPSKLESPVVLQIQKIRNVSAPKANEESSSAPRMLKLTLHDGKSICTGPRNESHLFFKY
;
A
#
# COMPACT_ATOMS: atom_id res chain seq x y z
N MET A 1 9.31 4.19 22.71
CA MET A 1 8.83 3.90 21.34
C MET A 1 10.02 3.62 20.46
N THR A 2 10.15 2.39 19.97
CA THR A 2 11.18 2.02 18.99
C THR A 2 10.84 2.62 17.61
N LEU A 3 11.82 2.66 16.70
CA LEU A 3 11.61 3.13 15.33
C LEU A 3 10.50 2.33 14.63
N GLN A 4 10.50 1.01 14.84
CA GLN A 4 9.52 0.08 14.31
C GLN A 4 8.10 0.38 14.80
N GLU A 5 7.92 0.71 16.08
CA GLU A 5 6.60 1.07 16.62
C GLU A 5 6.07 2.36 15.98
N LYS A 6 6.93 3.36 15.77
CA LYS A 6 6.53 4.61 15.12
C LYS A 6 6.19 4.42 13.64
N LEU A 7 6.90 3.54 12.95
CA LEU A 7 6.57 3.16 11.58
C LEU A 7 5.24 2.40 11.51
N LYS A 8 4.99 1.46 12.43
CA LYS A 8 3.71 0.76 12.56
C LYS A 8 2.54 1.71 12.85
N ASP A 9 2.75 2.72 13.68
CA ASP A 9 1.73 3.74 13.97
C ASP A 9 1.34 4.55 12.72
N LEU A 10 2.30 4.76 11.80
CA LEU A 10 2.07 5.34 10.48
C LEU A 10 1.51 4.33 9.45
N GLY A 11 1.40 3.06 9.82
CA GLY A 11 0.95 1.96 8.97
C GLY A 11 2.04 1.31 8.10
N TRP A 12 3.32 1.66 8.32
CA TRP A 12 4.46 1.00 7.68
C TRP A 12 4.82 -0.29 8.41
N HIS A 13 4.47 -1.42 7.81
CA HIS A 13 4.82 -2.76 8.28
C HIS A 13 6.08 -3.23 7.56
N LEU A 14 7.24 -2.79 8.04
CA LEU A 14 8.54 -3.19 7.51
C LEU A 14 9.15 -4.32 8.33
N SER A 15 9.88 -5.21 7.65
CA SER A 15 10.69 -6.24 8.30
C SER A 15 11.90 -5.60 8.99
N GLN A 16 12.55 -6.33 9.92
CA GLN A 16 13.74 -5.81 10.58
C GLN A 16 14.86 -5.51 9.57
N GLU A 17 15.03 -6.39 8.58
CA GLU A 17 15.98 -6.22 7.48
C GLU A 17 15.60 -5.01 6.60
N GLY A 18 14.31 -4.81 6.31
CA GLY A 18 13.82 -3.66 5.57
C GLY A 18 14.09 -2.33 6.30
N ILE A 19 13.93 -2.30 7.62
CA ILE A 19 14.28 -1.14 8.44
C ILE A 19 15.78 -0.87 8.35
N ASP A 20 16.62 -1.90 8.41
CA ASP A 20 18.07 -1.74 8.30
C ASP A 20 18.48 -1.23 6.91
N ILE A 21 17.83 -1.70 5.84
CA ILE A 21 18.05 -1.21 4.46
C ILE A 21 17.68 0.29 4.36
N VAL A 22 16.47 0.65 4.77
CA VAL A 22 15.96 2.04 4.64
C VAL A 22 16.72 2.99 5.57
N SER A 23 17.15 2.51 6.73
CA SER A 23 17.93 3.29 7.71
C SER A 23 19.43 3.32 7.44
N GLU A 24 19.91 2.66 6.37
CA GLU A 24 21.33 2.44 6.08
C GLU A 24 22.11 1.90 7.30
N ASN A 25 21.58 0.85 7.93
CA ASN A 25 22.08 0.23 9.17
C ASN A 25 22.12 1.22 10.35
N GLY A 26 21.05 2.00 10.53
CA GLY A 26 20.89 2.89 11.68
C GLY A 26 21.55 4.27 11.56
N LYS A 27 22.05 4.64 10.37
CA LYS A 27 22.52 6.01 10.09
C LYS A 27 21.38 7.02 10.07
N ILE A 28 20.20 6.59 9.61
CA ILE A 28 19.02 7.44 9.49
C ILE A 28 18.00 7.01 10.56
N GLN A 29 17.70 7.93 11.47
CA GLN A 29 16.72 7.72 12.55
C GLN A 29 15.50 8.63 12.41
N ASP A 30 15.50 9.54 11.43
CA ASP A 30 14.38 10.43 11.16
C ASP A 30 13.30 9.70 10.37
N ILE A 31 12.11 9.60 10.97
CA ILE A 31 10.97 8.86 10.42
C ILE A 31 10.49 9.46 9.11
N ASN A 32 10.54 10.79 8.95
CA ASN A 32 10.09 11.42 7.71
C ASN A 32 11.03 11.10 6.55
N VAL A 33 12.34 11.05 6.83
CA VAL A 33 13.33 10.65 5.84
C VAL A 33 13.19 9.16 5.52
N LEU A 34 12.97 8.33 6.53
CA LEU A 34 12.77 6.90 6.36
C LEU A 34 11.51 6.59 5.56
N THR A 35 10.38 7.22 5.85
CA THR A 35 9.13 7.00 5.09
C THR A 35 9.26 7.49 3.66
N THR A 36 9.91 8.64 3.44
CA THR A 36 10.19 9.15 2.08
C THR A 36 11.07 8.18 1.31
N LYS A 37 12.14 7.67 1.92
CA LYS A 37 12.98 6.65 1.29
C LYS A 37 12.21 5.35 1.04
N ALA A 38 11.42 4.88 2.01
CA ALA A 38 10.66 3.64 1.90
C ALA A 38 9.64 3.67 0.76
N LEU A 39 9.16 4.85 0.35
CA LEU A 39 8.29 5.01 -0.82
C LEU A 39 8.99 4.66 -2.14
N ASP A 40 10.31 4.79 -2.21
CA ASP A 40 11.11 4.46 -3.40
C ASP A 40 11.52 2.97 -3.45
N TYR A 41 11.26 2.20 -2.40
CA TYR A 41 11.57 0.77 -2.32
C TYR A 41 10.36 -0.11 -2.60
N ASP A 42 10.60 -1.32 -3.11
CA ASP A 42 9.55 -2.32 -3.29
C ASP A 42 9.22 -2.98 -1.93
N LEU A 43 7.95 -2.98 -1.54
CA LEU A 43 7.46 -3.63 -0.32
C LEU A 43 7.73 -5.13 -0.30
N ARG A 44 8.00 -5.79 -1.43
CA ARG A 44 8.42 -7.20 -1.44
C ARG A 44 9.82 -7.41 -0.86
N ASP A 45 10.67 -6.39 -0.95
CA ASP A 45 12.05 -6.45 -0.47
C ASP A 45 12.16 -5.96 0.97
N ILE A 46 11.41 -4.92 1.34
CA ILE A 46 11.50 -4.27 2.67
C ILE A 46 10.30 -4.53 3.59
N GLY A 47 9.17 -4.96 3.05
CA GLY A 47 7.92 -5.14 3.78
C GLY A 47 7.85 -6.46 4.55
N ASP A 48 6.91 -6.51 5.49
CA ASP A 48 6.50 -7.72 6.19
C ASP A 48 4.98 -7.91 6.08
N ALA A 49 4.46 -9.03 6.60
CA ALA A 49 3.04 -9.31 6.60
C ALA A 49 2.27 -8.22 7.36
N ALA A 50 1.53 -7.41 6.60
CA ALA A 50 0.74 -6.30 7.12
C ALA A 50 -0.76 -6.62 7.07
N LEU A 51 -1.17 -7.37 6.04
CA LEU A 51 -2.54 -7.79 5.84
C LEU A 51 -2.81 -9.10 6.59
N PRO A 52 -3.87 -9.18 7.41
CA PRO A 52 -4.30 -10.44 7.99
C PRO A 52 -4.77 -11.40 6.88
N GLU A 53 -4.55 -12.70 7.07
CA GLU A 53 -4.92 -13.74 6.08
C GLU A 53 -6.41 -13.69 5.69
N ASP A 54 -7.27 -13.23 6.61
CA ASP A 54 -8.71 -13.10 6.39
C ASP A 54 -9.14 -11.74 5.81
N PHE A 55 -8.22 -10.83 5.46
CA PHE A 55 -8.56 -9.52 4.91
C PHE A 55 -9.42 -9.60 3.64
N THR A 56 -9.18 -10.59 2.80
CA THR A 56 -9.97 -10.83 1.58
C THR A 56 -11.39 -11.29 1.86
N LYS A 57 -11.66 -11.87 3.04
CA LYS A 57 -13.00 -12.30 3.45
C LYS A 57 -13.72 -11.20 4.21
N ASP A 58 -13.01 -10.48 5.07
CA ASP A 58 -13.58 -9.46 5.92
C ASP A 58 -12.64 -8.25 6.05
N PRO A 59 -12.78 -7.25 5.15
CA PRO A 59 -11.98 -6.03 5.18
C PRO A 59 -12.25 -5.17 6.42
N SER A 60 -13.35 -5.41 7.15
CA SER A 60 -13.71 -4.64 8.34
C SER A 60 -12.83 -4.96 9.55
N LYS A 61 -12.03 -6.04 9.47
CA LYS A 61 -11.06 -6.43 10.50
C LYS A 61 -9.73 -5.66 10.45
N LEU A 62 -9.59 -4.69 9.54
CA LEU A 62 -8.39 -3.87 9.50
C LEU A 62 -8.42 -2.83 10.63
N GLU A 63 -7.84 -3.19 11.77
CA GLU A 63 -7.84 -2.37 13.00
C GLU A 63 -6.83 -1.21 12.96
N SER A 64 -5.81 -1.28 12.11
CA SER A 64 -4.73 -0.30 12.01
C SER A 64 -4.55 0.22 10.58
N PRO A 65 -4.04 1.45 10.39
CA PRO A 65 -3.64 1.90 9.06
C PRO A 65 -2.57 0.95 8.51
N VAL A 66 -2.64 0.63 7.23
CA VAL A 66 -1.65 -0.20 6.54
C VAL A 66 -1.28 0.47 5.23
N VAL A 67 0.02 0.60 4.99
CA VAL A 67 0.59 1.05 3.72
C VAL A 67 0.70 -0.15 2.79
N LEU A 68 0.13 0.00 1.59
CA LEU A 68 0.17 -1.02 0.53
C LEU A 68 0.74 -0.40 -0.74
N GLN A 69 1.44 -1.21 -1.52
CA GLN A 69 1.97 -0.83 -2.82
C GLN A 69 1.03 -1.27 -3.93
N ILE A 70 0.83 -0.40 -4.92
CA ILE A 70 0.00 -0.67 -6.09
C ILE A 70 0.82 -1.46 -7.10
N GLN A 71 0.39 -2.68 -7.39
CA GLN A 71 1.01 -3.50 -8.43
C GLN A 71 0.39 -3.25 -9.80
N LYS A 72 -0.94 -3.06 -9.85
CA LYS A 72 -1.65 -2.92 -11.13
C LYS A 72 -2.93 -2.11 -10.98
N ILE A 73 -3.20 -1.25 -11.97
CA ILE A 73 -4.45 -0.51 -12.10
C ILE A 73 -5.11 -0.92 -13.41
N ARG A 74 -6.41 -1.27 -13.38
CA ARG A 74 -7.21 -1.53 -14.58
C ARG A 74 -8.51 -0.75 -14.52
N ASN A 75 -8.85 -0.03 -15.58
CA ASN A 75 -10.17 0.56 -15.73
C ASN A 75 -11.18 -0.55 -16.07
N VAL A 76 -12.18 -0.79 -15.22
CA VAL A 76 -13.18 -1.86 -15.39
C VAL A 76 -14.57 -1.33 -15.75
N SER A 77 -14.72 -0.01 -15.89
CA SER A 77 -15.99 0.69 -16.14
C SER A 77 -16.36 0.89 -17.60
N ALA A 78 -15.47 0.60 -18.55
CA ALA A 78 -15.79 0.67 -19.97
C ALA A 78 -15.69 -0.73 -20.61
N PRO A 79 -16.72 -1.22 -21.34
CA PRO A 79 -16.49 -2.27 -22.33
C PRO A 79 -15.44 -1.76 -23.32
N LYS A 80 -14.55 -2.64 -23.81
CA LYS A 80 -13.37 -2.34 -24.67
C LYS A 80 -13.61 -1.40 -25.87
N ALA A 81 -14.86 -1.10 -26.21
CA ALA A 81 -15.27 -0.35 -27.38
C ALA A 81 -15.51 1.15 -27.13
N ASN A 82 -15.48 1.66 -25.89
CA ASN A 82 -15.83 3.07 -25.63
C ASN A 82 -15.11 3.67 -24.42
N GLU A 83 -13.80 3.90 -24.57
CA GLU A 83 -12.93 4.43 -23.50
C GLU A 83 -13.12 5.93 -23.20
N GLU A 84 -13.83 6.68 -24.06
CA GLU A 84 -14.00 8.14 -23.95
C GLU A 84 -15.37 8.60 -23.39
N SER A 85 -16.29 7.70 -23.04
CA SER A 85 -17.61 8.11 -22.55
C SER A 85 -17.55 8.62 -21.10
N SER A 86 -17.84 9.91 -20.89
CA SER A 86 -17.88 10.57 -19.56
C SER A 86 -19.12 10.24 -18.72
N SER A 87 -19.98 9.32 -19.16
CA SER A 87 -21.29 9.06 -18.55
C SER A 87 -21.29 8.05 -17.41
N ALA A 88 -20.21 7.28 -17.20
CA ALA A 88 -20.12 6.29 -16.13
C ALA A 88 -18.98 6.64 -15.14
N PRO A 89 -19.20 6.55 -13.82
CA PRO A 89 -18.13 6.76 -12.85
C PRO A 89 -17.01 5.75 -13.12
N ARG A 90 -15.77 6.23 -13.29
CA ARG A 90 -14.65 5.33 -13.57
C ARG A 90 -14.42 4.46 -12.34
N MET A 91 -14.65 3.17 -12.50
CA MET A 91 -14.33 2.11 -11.57
C MET A 91 -12.96 1.56 -11.95
N LEU A 92 -11.99 1.74 -11.06
CA LEU A 92 -10.65 1.20 -11.22
C LEU A 92 -10.53 -0.06 -10.37
N LYS A 93 -10.12 -1.16 -10.98
CA LYS A 93 -9.68 -2.36 -10.27
C LYS A 93 -8.21 -2.20 -9.93
N LEU A 94 -7.92 -2.07 -8.64
CA LEU A 94 -6.57 -1.96 -8.10
C LEU A 94 -6.14 -3.32 -7.56
N THR A 95 -4.94 -3.73 -7.93
CA THR A 95 -4.21 -4.84 -7.31
C THR A 95 -3.13 -4.23 -6.43
N LEU A 96 -3.25 -4.45 -5.13
CA LEU A 96 -2.38 -3.92 -4.10
C LEU A 96 -1.66 -5.09 -3.41
N HIS A 97 -0.47 -4.85 -2.86
CA HIS A 97 0.25 -5.82 -2.05
C HIS A 97 0.95 -5.16 -0.87
N ASP A 98 1.13 -5.91 0.21
CA ASP A 98 1.94 -5.50 1.38
C ASP A 98 3.38 -6.04 1.32
N GLY A 99 3.72 -6.80 0.27
CA GLY A 99 5.01 -7.48 0.12
C GLY A 99 4.90 -9.01 0.19
N LYS A 100 3.90 -9.54 0.91
CA LYS A 100 3.64 -10.99 1.02
C LYS A 100 2.29 -11.40 0.45
N SER A 101 1.26 -10.64 0.77
CA SER A 101 -0.13 -10.85 0.41
C SER A 101 -0.55 -9.87 -0.67
N ILE A 102 -1.36 -10.34 -1.61
CA ILE A 102 -1.92 -9.52 -2.69
C ILE A 102 -3.42 -9.41 -2.45
N CYS A 103 -3.94 -8.19 -2.39
CA CYS A 103 -5.37 -7.92 -2.37
C CYS A 103 -5.80 -7.22 -3.66
N THR A 104 -6.99 -7.53 -4.15
CA THR A 104 -7.53 -6.90 -5.35
C THR A 104 -8.96 -6.47 -5.09
N GLY A 105 -9.24 -5.19 -5.33
CA GLY A 105 -10.55 -4.61 -5.08
C GLY A 105 -10.98 -3.64 -6.18
N PRO A 106 -12.27 -3.60 -6.54
CA PRO A 106 -12.82 -2.47 -7.29
C PRO A 106 -12.87 -1.24 -6.38
N ARG A 107 -12.41 -0.10 -6.87
CA ARG A 107 -12.51 1.18 -6.16
C ARG A 107 -13.07 2.25 -7.10
N ASN A 108 -13.95 3.07 -6.58
CA ASN A 108 -14.47 4.24 -7.29
C ASN A 108 -13.37 5.32 -7.30
N GLU A 109 -13.14 5.94 -8.46
CA GLU A 109 -12.14 6.99 -8.65
C GLU A 109 -12.27 8.14 -7.65
N SER A 110 -13.51 8.48 -7.25
CA SER A 110 -13.81 9.52 -6.25
C SER A 110 -13.32 9.25 -4.82
N HIS A 111 -12.89 8.02 -4.51
CA HIS A 111 -12.41 7.63 -3.17
C HIS A 111 -10.91 7.31 -3.17
N LEU A 112 -10.21 7.56 -4.28
CA LEU A 112 -8.76 7.40 -4.38
C LEU A 112 -8.07 8.67 -3.90
N PHE A 113 -7.92 8.81 -2.58
CA PHE A 113 -6.97 9.76 -2.02
C PHE A 113 -5.56 9.17 -2.14
N PHE A 114 -4.90 9.43 -3.26
CA PHE A 114 -3.45 9.31 -3.36
C PHE A 114 -2.86 10.61 -2.80
N LYS A 115 -2.16 10.52 -1.65
CA LYS A 115 -1.26 11.61 -1.25
C LYS A 115 -0.08 11.57 -2.22
N TYR A 116 -0.07 12.51 -3.15
CA TYR A 116 1.10 12.92 -3.92
C TYR A 116 2.01 13.78 -3.04
#